data_AF-A0A641ARX1-F1
#
_entry.id   AF-A0A641ARX1-F1
#
_cell.length_a   1.000
_cell.length_b   1.000
_cell.length_c   1.000
_cell.angle_alpha   90.00
_cell.angle_beta   90.00
_cell.angle_gamma   90.00
#
_symmetry.space_group_name_H-M   'P 1'
#
loop_
_entity.id
_entity.type
_entity.pdbx_description
1 polymer ?
#
loop_
_entity_poly.entity_id
_entity_poly.type
_entity_poly.pdbx_seq_one_letter_code
_entity_poly.pdbx_strand_id
1 'polypeptide(L)'
;MFHVGHLNLLRRARNQCRHLVVGVASDEYVEQLKGRPSVVPCDERIDIISALGIVDEVVIDRSENKLAVWQQRPFDAIFKGTDWQGTPKGYRLEREMAGVGVEVVYFPYTRHTSSSMLRSFLAGGGGE
;
A
#
# COMPACT_ATOMS: atom_id res chain seq x y z
N MET A 1 5.43 8.93 2.19
CA MET A 1 4.60 10.00 2.76
C MET A 1 3.15 9.61 2.60
N PHE A 2 2.39 9.60 3.69
CA PHE A 2 0.95 9.40 3.63
C PHE A 2 0.26 10.66 3.08
N HIS A 3 -0.82 10.52 2.30
CA HIS A 3 -1.57 11.64 1.73
C HIS A 3 -2.99 11.18 1.36
N VAL A 4 -3.85 12.12 0.93
CA VAL A 4 -5.27 11.86 0.64
C VAL A 4 -5.52 10.72 -0.36
N GLY A 5 -4.58 10.47 -1.27
CA GLY A 5 -4.66 9.35 -2.21
C GLY A 5 -4.68 7.99 -1.52
N HIS A 6 -3.83 7.79 -0.51
CA HIS A 6 -3.85 6.58 0.31
C HIS A 6 -5.15 6.49 1.13
N LEU A 7 -5.57 7.60 1.76
CA LEU A 7 -6.81 7.63 2.54
C LEU A 7 -8.03 7.26 1.69
N ASN A 8 -8.12 7.76 0.45
CA ASN A 8 -9.21 7.44 -0.46
C ASN A 8 -9.21 5.96 -0.88
N LEU A 9 -8.03 5.37 -1.08
CA LEU A 9 -7.90 3.93 -1.34
C LEU A 9 -8.42 3.12 -0.16
N LEU A 10 -8.02 3.47 1.06
CA LEU A 10 -8.48 2.80 2.28
C LEU A 10 -9.98 2.97 2.52
N ARG A 11 -10.55 4.16 2.26
CA ARG A 11 -12.00 4.41 2.35
C ARG A 11 -12.80 3.53 1.39
N ARG A 12 -12.31 3.35 0.16
CA ARG A 12 -12.95 2.46 -0.82
C ARG A 12 -12.84 1.00 -0.42
N ALA A 13 -11.66 0.58 0.04
CA ALA A 13 -11.44 -0.77 0.55
C ALA A 13 -12.39 -1.09 1.72
N ARG A 14 -12.53 -0.17 2.68
CA ARG A 14 -13.42 -0.35 3.84
C ARG A 14 -14.88 -0.57 3.44
N ASN A 15 -15.34 0.04 2.35
CA ASN A 15 -16.71 -0.15 1.86
C ASN A 15 -16.94 -1.50 1.17
N GLN A 16 -15.88 -2.28 0.93
CA GLN A 16 -15.93 -3.57 0.23
C GLN A 16 -15.42 -4.74 1.07
N CYS A 17 -15.21 -4.53 2.37
CA CYS A 17 -14.80 -5.60 3.27
C CYS A 17 -15.43 -5.43 4.65
N ARG A 18 -15.58 -6.54 5.37
CA ARG A 18 -16.03 -6.53 6.77
C ARG A 18 -14.88 -6.17 7.72
N HIS A 19 -13.66 -6.55 7.36
CA HIS A 19 -12.46 -6.40 8.16
C HIS A 19 -11.31 -5.98 7.22
N LEU A 20 -10.76 -4.79 7.44
CA LEU A 20 -9.71 -4.18 6.66
C LEU A 20 -8.37 -4.28 7.38
N VAL A 21 -7.49 -5.13 6.84
CA VAL A 21 -6.10 -5.23 7.27
C VAL A 21 -5.22 -4.39 6.33
N VAL A 22 -4.37 -3.53 6.87
CA VAL A 22 -3.44 -2.70 6.08
C VAL A 22 -2.01 -3.15 6.30
N GLY A 23 -1.37 -3.61 5.22
CA GLY A 23 0.06 -3.92 5.20
C GLY A 23 0.90 -2.66 5.04
N VAL A 24 1.76 -2.38 6.02
CA VAL A 24 2.73 -1.28 6.01
C VAL A 24 4.11 -1.86 5.72
N ALA A 25 4.67 -1.51 4.56
CA ALA A 25 5.98 -2.00 4.12
C ALA A 25 7.08 -1.65 5.13
N SER A 26 7.95 -2.60 5.51
CA SER A 26 9.08 -2.32 6.40
C SER A 26 10.09 -1.38 5.74
N ASP A 27 10.91 -0.68 6.53
CA ASP A 27 11.89 0.28 5.99
C ASP A 27 12.96 -0.44 5.17
N GLU A 28 13.41 -1.62 5.62
CA GLU A 28 14.39 -2.44 4.92
C GLU A 28 13.84 -2.91 3.56
N TYR A 29 12.57 -3.34 3.52
CA TYR A 29 11.94 -3.74 2.28
C TYR A 29 11.80 -2.56 1.30
N VAL A 30 11.40 -1.38 1.80
CA VAL A 30 11.31 -0.18 0.96
C VAL A 30 12.67 0.23 0.42
N GLU A 31 13.72 0.17 1.24
CA GLU A 31 15.08 0.50 0.86
C GLU A 31 15.63 -0.45 -0.20
N GLN A 32 15.46 -1.77 -0.01
CA GLN A 32 15.82 -2.77 -1.02
C GLN A 32 15.11 -2.54 -2.36
N LEU A 33 13.82 -2.19 -2.32
CA LEU A 33 13.02 -1.99 -3.52
C LEU A 33 13.34 -0.67 -4.25
N LYS A 34 13.66 0.39 -3.52
CA LYS A 34 13.77 1.76 -4.08
C LYS A 34 15.19 2.33 -4.07
N GLY A 35 16.15 1.62 -3.48
CA GLY A 35 17.54 2.06 -3.30
C GLY A 35 17.69 3.27 -2.37
N ARG A 36 16.69 3.53 -1.52
CA ARG A 36 16.70 4.66 -0.58
C ARG A 36 15.72 4.45 0.57
N PRO A 37 16.00 4.99 1.77
CA PRO A 37 15.11 4.83 2.91
C PRO A 37 13.76 5.54 2.72
N SER A 38 12.77 5.07 3.47
CA SER A 38 11.51 5.79 3.65
C SER A 38 11.77 7.13 4.36
N VAL A 39 11.10 8.19 3.90
CA VAL A 39 11.16 9.51 4.58
C VAL A 39 10.48 9.47 5.95
N VAL A 40 9.41 8.68 6.07
CA VAL A 40 8.67 8.48 7.33
C VAL A 40 8.94 7.03 7.76
N PRO A 41 9.55 6.80 8.93
CA PRO A 41 9.82 5.47 9.49
C PRO A 41 8.59 4.55 9.56
N CYS A 42 8.84 3.24 9.63
CA CYS A 42 7.80 2.21 9.61
C CYS A 42 6.83 2.32 10.79
N ASP A 43 7.34 2.53 12.00
CA ASP A 43 6.59 2.73 13.23
C ASP A 43 5.66 3.95 13.14
N GLU A 44 6.18 5.11 12.71
CA GLU A 44 5.36 6.31 12.51
C GLU A 44 4.25 6.09 11.47
N ARG A 45 4.55 5.33 10.40
CA ARG A 45 3.53 4.97 9.41
C ARG A 45 2.48 4.04 9.98
N ILE A 46 2.86 3.10 10.84
CA ILE A 46 1.90 2.22 11.53
C ILE A 46 1.00 3.04 12.44
N ASP A 47 1.54 3.98 13.21
CA ASP A 47 0.76 4.83 14.11
C ASP A 47 -0.29 5.66 13.35
N ILE A 48 0.12 6.29 12.24
CA ILE A 48 -0.79 7.06 11.39
C ILE A 48 -1.93 6.19 10.85
N ILE A 49 -1.62 4.99 10.36
CA ILE A 49 -2.62 4.10 9.77
C ILE A 49 -3.54 3.50 10.85
N SER A 50 -2.99 3.15 12.01
CA SER A 50 -3.74 2.57 13.14
C SER A 50 -4.72 3.58 13.75
N ALA A 51 -4.42 4.88 13.67
CA ALA A 51 -5.32 5.93 14.10
C ALA A 51 -6.54 6.15 13.17
N LEU A 52 -6.57 5.52 12.00
CA LEU A 52 -7.70 5.64 11.08
C LEU A 52 -8.84 4.72 11.52
N GLY A 53 -9.97 5.29 11.96
CA GLY A 53 -11.16 4.51 12.36
C GLY A 53 -11.83 3.66 11.27
N ILE A 54 -11.22 3.57 10.07
CA ILE A 54 -11.63 2.69 8.97
C ILE A 54 -10.72 1.46 8.82
N VAL A 55 -9.65 1.36 9.61
CA VAL A 55 -8.69 0.25 9.58
C VAL A 55 -8.90 -0.58 10.83
N ASP A 56 -9.04 -1.90 10.66
CA ASP A 56 -9.26 -2.82 11.78
C ASP A 56 -7.95 -3.41 12.31
N GLU A 57 -6.97 -3.64 11.44
CA GLU A 57 -5.65 -4.15 11.81
C GLU A 57 -4.55 -3.56 10.92
N VAL A 58 -3.37 -3.31 11.50
CA VAL A 58 -2.17 -2.92 10.76
C VAL A 58 -1.10 -3.99 10.95
N VAL A 59 -0.49 -4.43 9.86
CA VAL A 59 0.58 -5.44 9.87
C VAL A 59 1.81 -4.93 9.15
N ILE A 60 2.99 -5.40 9.57
CA ILE A 60 4.24 -5.10 8.87
C ILE A 60 4.37 -6.04 7.67
N ASP A 61 4.48 -5.44 6.49
CA ASP A 61 4.67 -6.13 5.22
C ASP A 61 6.16 -6.14 4.85
N ARG A 62 6.78 -7.31 4.94
CA ARG A 62 8.23 -7.48 4.74
C ARG A 62 8.60 -8.05 3.37
N SER A 63 7.62 -8.30 2.49
CA SER A 63 7.86 -9.06 1.26
C SER A 63 7.00 -8.62 0.09
N GLU A 64 7.57 -8.70 -1.12
CA GLU A 64 6.81 -8.57 -2.37
C GLU A 64 5.91 -9.78 -2.63
N ASN A 65 6.24 -10.95 -2.06
CA ASN A 65 5.52 -12.19 -2.29
C ASN A 65 4.19 -12.21 -1.52
N LYS A 66 3.10 -11.84 -2.20
CA LYS A 66 1.75 -11.79 -1.61
C LYS A 66 1.14 -13.16 -1.39
N LEU A 67 1.58 -14.19 -2.13
CA LEU A 67 1.18 -15.56 -1.86
C LEU A 67 1.71 -16.05 -0.51
N ALA A 68 2.96 -15.71 -0.15
CA ALA A 68 3.53 -16.04 1.16
C ALA A 68 2.80 -15.31 2.31
N VAL A 69 2.40 -14.05 2.08
CA VAL A 69 1.56 -13.31 3.04
C VAL A 69 0.23 -14.02 3.23
N TRP A 70 -0.44 -14.41 2.14
CA TRP A 70 -1.70 -15.14 2.18
C TRP A 70 -1.59 -16.50 2.89
N GLN A 71 -0.50 -17.24 2.69
CA GLN A 71 -0.26 -18.51 3.38
C GLN A 71 -0.17 -18.36 4.90
N GLN A 72 0.38 -17.24 5.39
CA GLN A 72 0.47 -16.96 6.82
C GLN A 72 -0.83 -16.39 7.38
N ARG A 73 -1.53 -15.60 6.57
CA ARG A 73 -2.75 -14.89 6.92
C ARG A 73 -3.68 -14.89 5.72
N PRO A 74 -4.58 -15.87 5.60
CA PRO A 74 -5.53 -15.92 4.50
C PRO A 74 -6.43 -14.68 4.49
N PHE A 75 -6.70 -14.17 3.29
CA PHE A 75 -7.63 -13.07 3.03
C PHE A 75 -8.39 -13.35 1.74
N ASP A 76 -9.58 -12.76 1.60
CA ASP A 76 -10.47 -13.03 0.45
C ASP A 76 -10.19 -12.11 -0.74
N ALA A 77 -9.72 -10.88 -0.47
CA ALA A 77 -9.46 -9.87 -1.48
C ALA A 77 -8.23 -9.03 -1.15
N ILE A 78 -7.56 -8.53 -2.19
CA ILE A 78 -6.48 -7.54 -2.10
C ILE A 78 -6.83 -6.30 -2.92
N PHE A 79 -6.76 -5.14 -2.27
CA PHE A 79 -7.07 -3.85 -2.90
C PHE A 79 -5.79 -3.16 -3.40
N LYS A 80 -5.80 -2.69 -4.64
CA LYS A 80 -4.68 -1.95 -5.26
C LYS A 80 -5.19 -0.72 -6.01
N GLY A 81 -4.28 0.21 -6.30
CA GLY A 81 -4.55 1.30 -7.24
C GLY A 81 -4.42 0.82 -8.68
N THR A 82 -5.11 1.48 -9.61
CA THR A 82 -5.02 1.20 -11.06
C THR A 82 -3.62 1.39 -11.64
N ASP A 83 -2.69 2.01 -10.90
CA ASP A 83 -1.26 2.10 -11.26
C ASP A 83 -0.56 0.73 -11.29
N TRP A 84 -1.15 -0.31 -10.67
CA TRP A 84 -0.67 -1.69 -10.76
C TRP A 84 -1.26 -2.45 -11.94
N GLN A 85 -2.46 -2.07 -12.38
CA GLN A 85 -3.20 -2.78 -13.41
C GLN A 85 -2.46 -2.71 -14.75
N GLY A 86 -2.36 -3.86 -15.43
CA GLY A 86 -1.66 -3.96 -16.72
C GLY A 86 -0.14 -3.93 -16.65
N THR A 87 0.45 -3.86 -15.46
CA THR A 87 1.91 -3.94 -15.26
C THR A 87 2.37 -5.40 -15.09
N PRO A 88 3.65 -5.73 -15.33
CA PRO A 88 4.18 -7.07 -15.05
C PRO A 88 3.98 -7.53 -13.59
N LYS A 89 3.96 -6.58 -12.63
CA LYS A 89 3.69 -6.86 -11.22
C LYS A 89 2.20 -7.13 -10.98
N GLY A 90 1.32 -6.35 -11.60
CA GLY A 90 -0.13 -6.57 -11.56
C GLY A 90 -0.54 -7.95 -12.09
N TYR A 91 -0.07 -8.30 -13.30
CA TYR A 91 -0.36 -9.62 -13.88
C TYR A 91 0.15 -10.79 -13.03
N ARG A 92 1.32 -10.62 -12.41
CA ARG A 92 1.86 -11.63 -11.49
C ARG A 92 0.97 -11.78 -10.26
N LEU A 93 0.59 -10.67 -9.64
CA LEU A 93 -0.29 -10.65 -8.48
C LEU A 93 -1.63 -11.32 -8.81
N GLU A 94 -2.27 -10.94 -9.92
CA GLU A 94 -3.54 -11.52 -10.37
C GLU A 94 -3.45 -13.04 -10.52
N ARG A 95 -2.39 -13.54 -11.17
CA ARG A 95 -2.20 -14.99 -11.34
C ARG A 95 -1.99 -15.70 -10.02
N GLU A 96 -1.16 -15.15 -9.14
CA GLU A 96 -0.86 -15.75 -7.82
C GLU A 96 -2.11 -15.78 -6.93
N MET A 97 -2.88 -14.69 -6.88
CA MET A 97 -4.09 -14.57 -6.08
C MET A 97 -5.23 -15.44 -6.64
N ALA A 98 -5.39 -15.50 -7.97
CA ALA A 98 -6.35 -16.41 -8.60
C ALA A 98 -6.08 -17.88 -8.26
N GLY A 99 -4.80 -18.27 -8.15
CA GLY A 99 -4.39 -19.62 -7.75
C GLY A 99 -4.84 -20.04 -6.34
N VAL A 100 -5.23 -19.07 -5.49
CA VAL A 100 -5.71 -19.30 -4.12
C VAL A 100 -7.14 -18.78 -3.90
N GLY A 101 -7.85 -18.43 -4.98
CA GLY A 101 -9.25 -17.96 -4.91
C GLY A 101 -9.41 -16.53 -4.39
N VAL A 102 -8.35 -15.72 -4.42
CA VAL A 102 -8.35 -14.34 -3.92
C VAL A 102 -8.65 -13.35 -5.03
N GLU A 103 -9.54 -12.41 -4.76
CA GLU A 103 -9.89 -11.34 -5.70
C GLU A 103 -8.88 -10.19 -5.65
N VAL A 104 -8.42 -9.71 -6.82
CA VAL A 104 -7.63 -8.48 -6.93
C VAL A 104 -8.55 -7.35 -7.38
N VAL A 105 -8.79 -6.38 -6.50
CA VAL A 105 -9.68 -5.25 -6.76
C VAL A 105 -8.88 -3.98 -6.98
N TYR A 106 -9.12 -3.30 -8.10
CA TYR A 106 -8.45 -2.06 -8.45
C TYR A 106 -9.33 -0.83 -8.24
N PHE A 107 -8.77 0.19 -7.60
CA PHE A 107 -9.41 1.49 -7.44
C PHE A 107 -8.71 2.57 -8.27
N PRO A 108 -9.47 3.50 -8.89
CA PRO A 108 -8.89 4.60 -9.65
C PRO A 108 -7.90 5.41 -8.83
N TYR A 109 -6.70 5.57 -9.36
CA TYR A 109 -5.64 6.34 -8.70
C TYR A 109 -6.07 7.81 -8.52
N THR A 110 -5.91 8.35 -7.31
CA THR A 110 -6.18 9.78 -7.04
C THR A 110 -4.97 10.60 -7.50
N ARG A 111 -5.08 11.27 -8.66
CA ARG A 111 -3.95 11.88 -9.37
C ARG A 111 -3.38 13.17 -8.77
N HIS A 112 -4.09 13.85 -7.87
CA HIS A 112 -3.72 15.20 -7.44
C HIS A 112 -2.47 15.28 -6.55
N THR A 113 -2.20 14.28 -5.71
CA THR A 113 -1.07 14.32 -4.77
C THR A 113 -0.40 12.96 -4.75
N SER A 114 0.93 12.93 -4.90
CA SER A 114 1.74 11.72 -4.78
C SER A 114 2.91 11.94 -3.83
N SER A 115 3.38 10.86 -3.20
CA SER A 115 4.62 10.89 -2.41
C SER A 115 5.82 11.43 -3.19
N SER A 116 5.90 11.20 -4.51
CA SER A 116 7.02 11.68 -5.33
C SER A 116 6.93 13.19 -5.57
N MET A 117 5.72 13.70 -5.82
CA MET A 117 5.47 15.15 -5.95
C MET A 117 5.80 15.88 -4.64
N LEU A 118 5.33 15.39 -3.49
CA LEU A 118 5.64 15.99 -2.19
C LEU A 118 7.15 16.00 -1.91
N ARG A 119 7.87 14.90 -2.23
CA ARG A 119 9.33 14.86 -2.08
C ARG A 119 10.04 15.87 -2.98
N SER A 120 9.61 15.97 -4.24
CA SER A 120 10.15 16.93 -5.19
C SER A 120 9.98 18.37 -4.73
N PHE A 121 8.82 18.69 -4.15
CA PHE A 121 8.53 20.00 -3.60
C PHE A 121 9.46 20.35 -2.43
N LEU A 122 9.63 19.42 -1.47
CA LEU A 122 10.53 19.63 -0.32
C LEU A 122 12.00 19.75 -0.73
N ALA A 123 12.44 19.01 -1.75
CA ALA A 123 13.81 19.07 -2.24
C ALA A 123 14.12 20.34 -3.06
N GLY A 124 13.10 20.96 -3.67
CA GLY A 124 13.24 22.19 -4.47
C GLY A 124 13.08 23.49 -3.67
N GLY A 125 12.71 23.42 -2.38
CA GLY A 125 12.39 24.58 -1.53
C GLY A 125 13.54 25.13 -0.69
N GLY A 126 14.80 24.83 -1.01
CA GLY A 126 15.99 25.33 -0.30
C GLY A 126 16.43 26.74 -0.69
N GLY A 127 15.47 27.67 -0.83
CA GLY A 127 15.75 29.04 -1.24
C GLY A 127 14.72 30.02 -0.69
N GLU A 128 14.82 30.32 0.60
CA GLU A 128 14.58 31.64 1.19
C GLU A 128 15.75 31.97 2.13
#